data_AF-A0A960SWL7-F1
#
_entry.id   AF-A0A960SWL7-F1
#
_cell.length_a   1.000
_cell.length_b   1.000
_cell.length_c   1.000
_cell.angle_alpha   90.00
_cell.angle_beta   90.00
_cell.angle_gamma   90.00
#
_symmetry.space_group_name_H-M   'P 1'
#
loop_
_entity.id
_entity.type
_entity.pdbx_description
1 polymer ?
#
loop_
_entity_poly.entity_id
_entity_poly.type
_entity_poly.pdbx_seq_one_letter_code
_entity_poly.pdbx_strand_id
1 'polypeptide(L)'
;MNPSQGNPLPCRIAILSLCAAASAMSETPYTLTSPDGKVAATVSVNDGRLVYQVALDGKTMVADSPLGVTVDGVDLGSGVTA
;
A
#
# COMPACT_ATOMS: atom_id res chain seq x y z
N MET A 1 -53.16 -20.27 -34.42
CA MET A 1 -51.93 -21.07 -34.51
C MET A 1 -50.72 -20.19 -34.29
N ASN A 2 -50.05 -20.31 -33.14
CA ASN A 2 -48.63 -20.04 -32.94
C ASN A 2 -48.18 -20.88 -31.72
N PRO A 3 -47.22 -21.81 -31.84
CA PRO A 3 -46.98 -22.84 -30.84
C PRO A 3 -45.89 -22.48 -29.80
N SER A 4 -45.98 -23.12 -28.63
CA SER A 4 -44.93 -23.43 -27.65
C SER A 4 -44.04 -22.29 -27.15
N GLN A 5 -44.30 -21.66 -26.01
CA GLN A 5 -43.95 -22.18 -24.67
C GLN A 5 -42.70 -23.08 -24.68
N GLY A 6 -41.52 -22.45 -24.60
CA GLY A 6 -40.23 -23.10 -24.39
C GLY A 6 -39.43 -22.34 -23.34
N ASN A 7 -39.67 -22.62 -22.06
CA ASN A 7 -38.70 -22.39 -21.00
C ASN A 7 -38.53 -23.69 -20.22
N PRO A 8 -37.28 -24.15 -20.10
CA PRO A 8 -36.79 -24.50 -18.78
C PRO A 8 -35.50 -23.71 -18.48
N LEU A 9 -35.60 -22.83 -17.48
CA LEU A 9 -34.68 -22.60 -16.33
C LEU A 9 -33.27 -23.23 -16.40
N PRO A 10 -32.29 -22.73 -15.60
CA PRO A 10 -32.07 -21.38 -15.05
C PRO A 10 -30.57 -20.99 -15.06
N CYS A 11 -30.24 -19.73 -14.72
CA CYS A 11 -29.04 -19.43 -13.91
C CYS A 11 -27.68 -20.02 -14.37
N ARG A 12 -27.10 -19.59 -15.51
CA ARG A 12 -25.71 -20.00 -15.87
C ARG A 12 -24.75 -18.90 -16.31
N ILE A 13 -25.13 -17.63 -16.33
CA ILE A 13 -24.18 -16.53 -16.60
C ILE A 13 -24.33 -15.42 -15.56
N ALA A 14 -24.32 -15.82 -14.29
CA ALA A 14 -24.22 -14.92 -13.15
C ALA A 14 -23.04 -15.36 -12.27
N ILE A 15 -21.87 -15.61 -12.86
CA ILE A 15 -20.65 -15.93 -12.10
C ILE A 15 -19.44 -15.34 -12.84
N LEU A 16 -19.16 -14.05 -12.62
CA LEU A 16 -17.79 -13.52 -12.70
C LEU A 16 -17.62 -12.27 -11.82
N SER A 17 -18.31 -12.22 -10.69
CA SER A 17 -17.99 -11.31 -9.57
C SER A 17 -17.35 -12.12 -8.46
N LEU A 18 -16.03 -12.34 -8.52
CA LEU A 18 -15.32 -12.94 -7.39
C LEU A 18 -13.94 -12.31 -7.22
N CYS A 19 -13.90 -11.38 -6.26
CA CYS A 19 -12.77 -11.08 -5.39
C CYS A 19 -11.43 -10.73 -6.05
N ALA A 20 -11.29 -9.47 -6.46
CA ALA A 20 -10.00 -8.78 -6.47
C ALA A 20 -10.10 -7.47 -5.68
N ALA A 21 -10.67 -7.52 -4.47
CA ALA A 21 -10.37 -6.51 -3.46
C ALA A 21 -8.97 -6.84 -2.93
N ALA A 22 -7.94 -6.46 -3.70
CA ALA A 22 -6.61 -6.33 -3.16
C ALA A 22 -6.70 -5.21 -2.11
N SER A 23 -6.89 -5.61 -0.86
CA SER A 23 -6.77 -4.72 0.28
C SER A 23 -5.36 -4.12 0.21
N ALA A 24 -5.25 -2.90 -0.29
CA ALA A 24 -4.07 -2.09 -0.06
C ALA A 24 -4.04 -1.86 1.45
N MET A 25 -3.35 -2.74 2.19
CA MET A 25 -2.98 -2.47 3.56
C MET A 25 -2.06 -1.27 3.48
N SER A 26 -2.63 -0.08 3.69
CA SER A 26 -1.88 1.15 3.78
C SER A 26 -1.03 1.02 5.04
N GLU A 27 0.23 0.65 4.85
CA GLU A 27 1.27 0.62 5.86
C GLU A 27 1.31 1.99 6.58
N THR A 28 1.13 1.97 7.90
CA THR A 28 0.95 3.22 8.65
C THR A 28 2.33 3.85 8.86
N PRO A 29 2.60 5.04 8.31
CA PRO A 29 3.90 5.67 8.45
C PRO A 29 4.14 6.10 9.90
N TYR A 30 5.38 5.98 10.37
CA TYR A 30 5.80 6.50 11.66
C TYR A 30 6.36 7.90 11.51
N THR A 31 5.81 8.88 12.24
CA THR A 31 6.30 10.27 12.20
C THR A 31 6.81 10.69 13.58
N LEU A 32 8.04 11.19 13.60
CA LEU A 32 8.66 11.82 14.75
C LEU A 32 8.78 13.32 14.51
N THR A 33 8.24 14.12 15.42
CA THR A 33 8.29 15.58 15.37
C THR A 33 9.26 16.13 16.41
N SER A 34 10.01 17.17 16.04
CA SER A 34 10.89 17.89 16.98
C SER A 34 10.09 18.59 18.09
N PRO A 35 10.72 18.90 19.25
CA PRO A 35 10.03 19.56 20.36
C PRO A 35 9.40 20.91 20.01
N ASP A 36 9.97 21.64 19.05
CA ASP A 36 9.46 22.93 18.57
C ASP A 36 8.42 22.79 17.45
N GLY A 37 8.10 21.56 17.03
CA GLY A 37 7.08 21.26 16.03
C GLY A 37 7.48 21.54 14.57
N LYS A 38 8.69 22.06 14.33
CA LYS A 38 9.07 22.52 12.99
C LYS A 38 9.61 21.41 12.10
N VAL A 39 10.33 20.46 12.66
CA VAL A 39 10.92 19.35 11.91
C VAL A 39 10.06 18.11 12.12
N ALA A 40 9.66 17.47 11.02
CA ALA A 40 9.00 16.18 11.03
C ALA A 40 9.81 15.20 10.19
N ALA A 41 10.20 14.08 10.79
CA ALA A 41 10.81 12.95 10.10
C ALA A 41 9.78 11.82 10.02
N THR A 42 9.50 11.35 8.81
CA THR A 42 8.54 10.27 8.56
C THR A 42 9.29 9.06 8.01
N VAL A 43 9.06 7.90 8.61
CA VAL A 43 9.52 6.60 8.13
C VAL A 43 8.32 5.84 7.59
N SER A 44 8.46 5.29 6.40
CA SER A 44 7.40 4.53 5.71
C SER A 44 8.03 3.45 4.83
N VAL A 45 7.20 2.56 4.32
CA VAL A 45 7.60 1.63 3.27
C VAL A 45 6.96 2.05 1.96
N ASN A 46 7.79 2.11 0.92
CA ASN A 46 7.40 2.38 -0.45
C ASN A 46 7.85 1.20 -1.32
N ASP A 47 6.90 0.47 -1.91
CA ASP A 47 7.16 -0.71 -2.75
C ASP A 47 8.11 -1.74 -2.12
N GLY A 48 7.92 -2.02 -0.83
CA GLY A 48 8.74 -2.97 -0.06
C GLY A 48 10.12 -2.43 0.33
N ARG A 49 10.43 -1.16 0.07
CA ARG A 49 11.64 -0.48 0.53
C ARG A 49 11.33 0.46 1.68
N LEU A 50 12.07 0.34 2.77
CA LEU A 50 12.03 1.29 3.87
C LEU A 50 12.62 2.63 3.39
N VAL A 51 11.88 3.72 3.60
CA VAL A 51 12.27 5.07 3.22
C VAL A 51 12.04 6.04 4.37
N TYR A 52 12.75 7.17 4.32
CA TYR A 52 12.47 8.30 5.20
C TYR A 52 12.30 9.60 4.41
N GLN A 53 11.49 10.50 4.94
CA GLN A 53 11.28 11.86 4.45
C GLN A 53 11.48 12.84 5.62
N VAL A 54 11.98 14.04 5.35
CA VAL A 54 12.07 15.12 6.34
C VAL A 54 11.40 16.37 5.81
N ALA A 55 10.51 16.95 6.62
CA ALA A 55 9.90 18.25 6.39
C ALA A 55 10.36 19.27 7.44
N LEU A 56 10.52 20.53 7.03
CA LEU A 56 10.70 21.69 7.89
C LEU A 56 9.55 22.67 7.63
N ASP A 57 8.83 23.05 8.69
CA ASP A 57 7.63 23.89 8.64
C ASP A 57 6.61 23.38 7.58
N GLY A 58 6.45 22.05 7.51
CA GLY A 58 5.55 21.38 6.55
C GLY A 58 6.07 21.29 5.11
N LYS A 59 7.25 21.85 4.80
CA LYS A 59 7.86 21.77 3.48
C LYS A 59 8.89 20.65 3.43
N THR A 60 8.77 19.74 2.46
CA THR A 60 9.74 18.66 2.25
C THR A 60 11.13 19.23 1.95
N MET A 61 12.08 18.91 2.83
CA MET A 61 13.50 19.26 2.69
C MET A 61 14.33 18.06 2.25
N VAL A 62 13.95 16.86 2.69
CA VAL A 62 14.49 15.59 2.22
C VAL A 62 13.33 14.77 1.71
N ALA A 63 13.34 14.49 0.40
CA ALA A 63 12.36 13.59 -0.23
C ALA A 63 12.64 12.13 0.18
N ASP A 64 11.70 11.25 -0.16
CA ASP A 64 11.78 9.81 0.12
C ASP A 64 13.16 9.25 -0.23
N SER A 65 13.88 8.88 0.82
CA SER A 65 15.27 8.46 0.76
C SER A 65 15.39 7.04 1.33
N PRO A 66 16.07 6.11 0.62
CA PRO A 66 16.24 4.74 1.07
C PRO A 66 16.87 4.65 2.47
N LEU A 67 16.27 3.85 3.34
CA LEU A 67 16.78 3.49 4.66
C LEU A 67 17.06 1.98 4.70
N GLY A 68 18.14 1.56 5.36
CA GLY A 68 18.48 0.15 5.47
C GLY A 68 19.91 -0.08 5.93
N VAL A 69 20.19 -1.32 6.31
CA VAL A 69 21.54 -1.81 6.63
C VAL A 69 21.71 -3.20 6.02
N THR A 70 22.93 -3.51 5.60
CA THR A 70 23.26 -4.86 5.11
C THR A 70 23.95 -5.65 6.21
N VAL A 71 23.40 -6.81 6.57
CA VAL A 71 23.96 -7.73 7.57
C VAL A 71 24.06 -9.11 6.93
N ASP A 72 25.25 -9.70 6.96
CA ASP A 72 25.53 -11.02 6.35
C ASP A 72 25.07 -11.13 4.88
N GLY A 73 25.16 -10.02 4.15
CA GLY A 73 24.74 -9.92 2.74
C GLY A 73 23.24 -9.70 2.52
N VAL A 74 22.43 -9.56 3.58
CA VAL A 74 20.99 -9.29 3.51
C VAL A 74 20.72 -7.81 3.73
N ASP A 75 20.06 -7.12 2.78
CA ASP A 75 19.60 -5.73 2.95
C ASP A 75 18.27 -5.68 3.71
N LEU A 76 18.35 -5.29 4.98
CA LEU A 76 17.20 -5.17 5.89
C LEU A 76 16.28 -3.97 5.57
N GLY A 77 16.67 -3.11 4.63
CA GLY A 77 15.83 -2.03 4.11
C GLY A 77 14.95 -2.44 2.92
N SER A 78 15.02 -3.70 2.48
CA SER A 78 14.29 -4.24 1.33
C SER A 78 13.37 -5.39 1.74
N GLY A 79 12.27 -5.58 1.00
CA GLY A 79 11.25 -6.59 1.31
C GLY A 79 10.50 -6.34 2.62
N VAL A 80 10.45 -5.09 3.08
CA VAL A 80 9.83 -4.70 4.36
C VAL A 80 8.30 -4.60 4.19
N THR A 81 7.56 -4.97 5.23
CA THR A 81 6.10 -4.86 5.33
C THR A 81 5.73 -4.41 6.76
N ALA A 82 4.83 -3.43 6.94
CA ALA A 82 4.28 -3.05 8.26
C ALA A 82 3.19 -3.98 8.78
#